data_AF-A0AA44IFH0-F1
#
_entry.id   AF-A0AA44IFH0-F1
#
_cell.length_a   1.000
_cell.length_b   1.000
_cell.length_c   1.000
_cell.angle_alpha   90.00
_cell.angle_beta   90.00
_cell.angle_gamma   90.00
#
_symmetry.space_group_name_H-M   'P 1'
#
loop_
_entity.id
_entity.type
_entity.pdbx_description
1 polymer ?
#
loop_
_entity_poly.entity_id
_entity_poly.type
_entity_poly.pdbx_seq_one_letter_code
_entity_poly.pdbx_strand_id
1 'polypeptide(L)'
;MLIEDLDLETRSKIYSFTKKILRKYQKGITTGKLTAAKFSENILSNEEITDVINSNLLDDEDFKNSYTSYIQTLIKDQNETISNSKKKKIKKTVLKPSITQQLQLKKLLHETGFELNIPQQYLNETDVSNISKYISTGQIDLGNEKIYNYVHKIQKH
;
A
#
# COMPACT_ATOMS: atom_id res chain seq x y z
N MET A 1 12.33 16.30 2.46
CA MET A 1 12.43 14.92 1.91
C MET A 1 11.04 14.39 1.59
N LEU A 2 10.81 13.69 0.49
CA LEU A 2 9.46 13.21 0.12
C LEU A 2 9.24 11.75 0.56
N ILE A 3 7.97 11.32 0.66
CA ILE A 3 7.65 9.93 0.97
C ILE A 3 8.14 8.95 -0.11
N GLU A 4 8.26 9.43 -1.35
CA GLU A 4 8.72 8.67 -2.51
C GLU A 4 10.21 8.37 -2.45
N ASP A 5 10.98 9.24 -1.78
CA ASP A 5 12.44 9.14 -1.62
C ASP A 5 12.84 8.13 -0.53
N LEU A 6 11.88 7.69 0.29
CA LEU A 6 12.10 6.68 1.32
C LEU A 6 12.35 5.31 0.70
N ASP A 7 13.18 4.52 1.38
CA ASP A 7 13.38 3.12 1.03
C ASP A 7 12.08 2.32 1.16
N LEU A 8 11.98 1.23 0.40
CA LEU A 8 10.76 0.43 0.33
C LEU A 8 10.36 -0.22 1.66
N GLU A 9 11.32 -0.54 2.53
CA GLU A 9 11.03 -1.13 3.83
C GLU A 9 10.34 -0.09 4.71
N THR A 10 10.89 1.11 4.79
CA THR A 10 10.29 2.22 5.53
C THR A 10 8.93 2.59 4.97
N ARG A 11 8.79 2.71 3.64
CA ARG A 11 7.49 2.94 2.98
C ARG A 11 6.46 1.85 3.31
N SER A 12 6.86 0.58 3.33
CA SER A 12 6.00 -0.55 3.69
C SER A 12 5.53 -0.49 5.15
N LYS A 13 6.41 -0.11 6.08
CA LYS A 13 6.07 0.07 7.49
C LYS A 13 5.09 1.24 7.66
N ILE A 14 5.37 2.39 7.02
CA ILE A 14 4.46 3.56 7.00
C ILE A 14 3.10 3.13 6.49
N TYR A 15 3.02 2.55 5.29
CA TYR A 15 1.75 2.09 4.70
C TYR A 15 0.96 1.19 5.67
N SER A 16 1.63 0.20 6.27
CA SER A 16 0.99 -0.75 7.18
C SER A 16 0.42 -0.06 8.43
N PHE A 17 1.20 0.85 9.03
CA PHE A 17 0.79 1.65 10.18
C PHE A 17 -0.37 2.58 9.82
N THR A 18 -0.24 3.33 8.73
CA THR A 18 -1.26 4.25 8.23
C THR A 18 -2.57 3.52 7.94
N LYS A 19 -2.54 2.35 7.29
CA LYS A 19 -3.74 1.54 7.00
C LYS A 19 -4.41 1.03 8.27
N LYS A 20 -3.64 0.61 9.28
CA LYS A 20 -4.16 0.21 10.60
C LYS A 20 -4.94 1.36 11.24
N ILE A 21 -4.41 2.58 11.20
CA ILE A 21 -5.06 3.77 11.76
C ILE A 21 -6.26 4.19 10.89
N LEU A 22 -6.14 4.21 9.58
CA LEU A 22 -7.23 4.55 8.64
C LEU A 22 -8.48 3.70 8.91
N ARG A 23 -8.28 2.41 9.23
CA ARG A 23 -9.38 1.51 9.57
C ARG A 23 -10.09 1.91 10.87
N LYS A 24 -9.37 2.39 11.89
CA LYS A 24 -9.94 2.90 13.16
C LYS A 24 -10.82 4.13 12.92
N TYR A 25 -10.37 5.06 12.07
CA TYR A 25 -11.06 6.33 11.81
C TYR A 25 -11.99 6.31 10.58
N GLN A 26 -12.26 5.14 10.02
CA GLN A 26 -13.00 4.98 8.75
C GLN A 26 -14.34 5.72 8.73
N LYS A 27 -15.11 5.73 9.84
CA LYS A 27 -16.40 6.44 9.90
C LYS A 27 -16.22 7.96 9.77
N GLY A 28 -15.20 8.54 10.42
CA GLY A 28 -14.90 9.97 10.33
C GLY A 28 -14.43 10.36 8.93
N ILE A 29 -13.59 9.52 8.32
CA ILE A 29 -13.05 9.73 6.97
C ILE A 29 -14.17 9.65 5.93
N THR A 30 -14.99 8.60 5.96
CA THR A 30 -16.08 8.38 4.99
C THR A 30 -17.16 9.45 5.06
N THR A 31 -17.34 10.09 6.22
CA THR A 31 -18.32 11.18 6.41
C THR A 31 -17.73 12.56 6.11
N GLY A 32 -16.44 12.66 5.78
CA GLY A 32 -15.74 13.93 5.56
C GLY A 32 -15.46 14.74 6.83
N LYS A 33 -15.84 14.23 8.01
CA LYS A 33 -15.57 14.87 9.31
C LYS A 33 -14.09 14.88 9.67
N LEU A 34 -13.32 13.95 9.10
CA LEU A 34 -11.88 13.86 9.26
C LEU A 34 -11.22 13.99 7.89
N THR A 35 -10.60 15.14 7.64
CA THR A 35 -9.88 15.45 6.40
C THR A 35 -8.51 14.78 6.37
N ALA A 36 -7.91 14.66 5.18
CA ALA A 36 -6.56 14.11 5.02
C ALA A 36 -5.52 14.88 5.86
N ALA A 37 -5.57 16.22 5.84
CA ALA A 37 -4.67 17.07 6.62
C ALA A 37 -4.77 16.82 8.13
N LYS A 38 -5.99 16.85 8.69
CA LYS A 38 -6.19 16.58 10.12
C LYS A 38 -5.85 15.14 10.49
N PHE A 39 -6.07 14.20 9.57
CA PHE A 39 -5.69 12.81 9.78
C PHE A 39 -4.17 12.61 9.76
N SER A 40 -3.45 13.27 8.85
CA SER A 40 -1.98 13.23 8.81
C SER A 40 -1.38 13.85 10.06
N GLU A 41 -1.87 15.01 10.51
CA GLU A 41 -1.44 15.64 11.76
C GLU A 41 -1.62 14.71 12.96
N ASN A 42 -2.80 14.06 13.07
CA ASN A 42 -3.07 13.10 14.13
C ASN A 42 -2.14 11.88 14.10
N ILE A 43 -1.75 11.42 12.90
CA ILE A 43 -0.80 10.31 12.77
C ILE A 43 0.60 10.76 13.18
N LEU A 44 1.06 11.89 12.67
CA LEU A 44 2.42 12.38 12.91
C LEU A 44 2.62 12.81 14.37
N SER A 45 1.54 13.17 15.07
CA SER A 45 1.55 13.48 16.51
C SER A 45 1.41 12.23 17.40
N ASN A 46 1.20 11.05 16.83
CA ASN A 46 1.05 9.82 17.60
C ASN A 46 2.43 9.26 17.94
N GLU A 47 2.75 9.06 19.22
CA GLU A 47 4.03 8.51 19.67
C GLU A 47 4.38 7.17 18.98
N GLU A 48 3.39 6.33 18.67
CA GLU A 48 3.61 5.05 17.95
C GLU A 48 4.21 5.23 16.54
N ILE A 49 4.12 6.42 15.91
CA ILE A 49 4.71 6.65 14.59
C ILE A 49 6.24 6.72 14.64
N THR A 50 6.81 7.05 15.81
CA THR A 50 8.27 7.20 15.98
C THR A 50 9.01 5.87 15.87
N ASP A 51 8.31 4.75 16.10
CA ASP A 51 8.82 3.39 15.83
C ASP A 51 8.93 3.07 14.33
N VAL A 52 8.30 3.87 13.48
CA VAL A 52 8.18 3.66 12.03
C VAL A 52 8.92 4.73 11.23
N ILE A 53 8.93 5.97 11.70
CA ILE A 53 9.50 7.14 11.03
C ILE A 53 10.50 7.79 11.98
N ASN A 54 11.70 8.10 11.48
CA ASN A 54 12.72 8.83 12.23
C ASN A 54 12.18 10.21 12.67
N SER A 55 12.40 10.59 13.93
CA SER A 55 11.96 11.87 14.49
C SER A 55 12.35 13.07 13.63
N ASN A 56 13.52 13.03 12.99
CA ASN A 56 13.99 14.12 12.12
C ASN A 56 13.07 14.38 10.92
N LEU A 57 12.34 13.37 10.45
CA LEU A 57 11.37 13.52 9.35
C LEU A 57 10.02 14.07 9.84
N LEU A 58 9.71 13.92 11.13
CA LEU A 58 8.48 14.45 11.71
C LEU A 58 8.51 15.97 11.80
N ASP A 59 9.69 16.60 11.75
CA ASP A 59 9.86 18.05 11.73
C ASP A 59 10.01 18.64 10.31
N ASP A 60 10.18 17.80 9.29
CA ASP A 60 10.35 18.20 7.90
C ASP A 60 8.99 18.55 7.25
N GLU A 61 8.79 19.84 6.94
CA GLU A 61 7.55 20.33 6.33
C GLU A 61 7.30 19.76 4.92
N ASP A 62 8.34 19.53 4.12
CA ASP A 62 8.18 18.92 2.79
C ASP A 62 7.69 17.47 2.94
N PHE A 63 8.23 16.75 3.92
CA PHE A 63 7.78 15.40 4.25
C PHE A 63 6.32 15.39 4.70
N LYS A 64 5.93 16.29 5.62
CA LYS A 64 4.54 16.40 6.08
C LYS A 64 3.57 16.63 4.92
N ASN A 65 3.89 17.57 4.03
CA ASN A 65 3.07 17.90 2.87
C ASN A 65 2.95 16.71 1.89
N SER A 66 4.08 16.04 1.63
CA SER A 66 4.12 14.82 0.82
C SER A 66 3.28 13.70 1.44
N TYR A 67 3.40 13.50 2.76
CA TYR A 67 2.65 12.49 3.50
C TYR A 67 1.14 12.78 3.54
N THR A 68 0.72 14.04 3.68
CA THR A 68 -0.69 14.43 3.57
C THR A 68 -1.27 14.10 2.19
N SER A 69 -0.52 14.36 1.12
CA SER A 69 -0.91 14.02 -0.25
C SER A 69 -1.04 12.51 -0.46
N TYR A 70 -0.10 11.75 0.11
CA TYR A 70 -0.14 10.30 0.12
C TYR A 70 -1.37 9.75 0.88
N ILE A 71 -1.66 10.28 2.06
CA ILE A 71 -2.86 9.96 2.84
C ILE A 71 -4.13 10.23 2.05
N GLN A 72 -4.20 11.35 1.32
CA GLN A 72 -5.34 11.69 0.48
C GLN A 72 -5.58 10.62 -0.59
N THR A 73 -4.51 10.10 -1.21
CA THR A 73 -4.57 8.99 -2.17
C THR A 73 -5.12 7.72 -1.52
N LEU A 74 -4.58 7.33 -0.36
CA LEU A 74 -5.06 6.15 0.39
C LEU A 74 -6.54 6.25 0.80
N ILE A 75 -6.97 7.43 1.23
CA ILE A 75 -8.37 7.70 1.59
C ILE A 75 -9.26 7.58 0.36
N LYS A 76 -8.84 8.14 -0.78
CA LYS A 76 -9.59 8.06 -2.04
C LYS A 76 -9.79 6.60 -2.46
N ASP A 77 -8.72 5.82 -2.52
CA ASP A 77 -8.78 4.40 -2.91
C ASP A 77 -9.69 3.59 -1.98
N GLN A 78 -9.62 3.85 -0.68
CA GLN A 78 -10.47 3.21 0.31
C GLN A 78 -11.94 3.59 0.13
N ASN A 79 -12.23 4.88 -0.06
CA ASN A 79 -13.60 5.37 -0.27
C ASN A 79 -14.20 4.88 -1.58
N GLU A 80 -13.41 4.78 -2.65
CA GLU A 80 -13.83 4.16 -3.91
C GLU A 80 -14.17 2.69 -3.71
N THR A 81 -13.32 1.94 -3.00
CA THR A 81 -13.55 0.53 -2.66
C THR A 81 -14.86 0.35 -1.87
N ILE A 82 -15.09 1.18 -0.85
CA ILE A 82 -16.30 1.15 -0.03
C ILE A 82 -17.53 1.55 -0.85
N SER A 83 -17.45 2.63 -1.62
CA SER A 83 -18.57 3.12 -2.44
C SER A 83 -18.97 2.10 -3.50
N ASN A 84 -17.99 1.46 -4.13
CA ASN A 84 -18.20 0.38 -5.07
C ASN A 84 -18.88 -0.83 -4.43
N SER A 85 -18.58 -1.13 -3.16
CA SER A 85 -19.27 -2.19 -2.41
C SER A 85 -20.73 -1.83 -2.07
N LYS A 86 -21.02 -0.57 -1.73
CA LYS A 86 -22.38 -0.09 -1.37
C LYS A 86 -23.31 0.06 -2.57
N LYS A 87 -22.79 0.51 -3.72
CA LYS A 87 -23.58 0.75 -4.95
C LYS A 87 -24.01 -0.55 -5.66
N LYS A 88 -23.59 -1.72 -5.19
CA LYS A 88 -23.76 -2.99 -5.90
C LYS A 88 -24.52 -4.03 -5.07
N LYS A 89 -25.83 -4.15 -5.36
CA LYS A 89 -26.52 -5.45 -5.33
C LYS A 89 -25.97 -6.43 -6.41
N ILE A 90 -25.07 -5.98 -7.28
CA ILE A 90 -24.41 -6.78 -8.34
C ILE A 90 -22.90 -6.82 -8.04
N LYS A 91 -22.43 -7.89 -7.38
CA LYS A 91 -21.01 -8.14 -7.07
C LYS A 91 -20.14 -7.88 -8.31
N LYS A 92 -19.43 -6.75 -8.38
CA LYS A 92 -18.29 -6.65 -9.30
C LYS A 92 -17.15 -7.33 -8.57
N THR A 93 -17.00 -8.63 -8.85
CA THR A 93 -15.95 -9.48 -8.32
C THR A 93 -14.62 -8.79 -8.54
N VAL A 94 -13.78 -8.76 -7.50
CA VAL A 94 -12.35 -8.47 -7.65
C VAL A 94 -11.86 -9.26 -8.87
N LEU A 95 -11.32 -8.57 -9.87
CA LEU A 95 -10.94 -9.20 -11.13
C LEU A 95 -9.81 -10.18 -10.84
N LYS A 96 -10.10 -11.46 -11.05
CA LYS A 96 -9.09 -12.50 -10.95
C LYS A 96 -8.11 -12.33 -12.10
N PRO A 97 -6.81 -12.54 -11.85
CA PRO A 97 -5.83 -12.53 -12.92
C PRO A 97 -6.16 -13.64 -13.94
N SER A 98 -5.98 -13.34 -15.21
CA SER A 98 -6.09 -14.31 -16.29
C SER A 98 -5.07 -15.45 -16.11
N ILE A 99 -5.34 -16.61 -16.72
CA ILE A 99 -4.41 -17.75 -16.71
C ILE A 99 -3.04 -17.32 -17.25
N THR A 100 -3.01 -16.49 -18.30
CA THR A 100 -1.78 -15.97 -18.89
C THR A 100 -0.98 -15.14 -17.88
N GLN A 101 -1.62 -14.21 -17.17
CA GLN A 101 -0.96 -13.41 -16.13
C GLN A 101 -0.41 -14.28 -15.00
N GLN A 102 -1.16 -15.32 -14.60
CA GLN A 102 -0.74 -16.27 -13.57
C GLN A 102 0.49 -17.08 -13.99
N LEU A 103 0.54 -17.55 -15.24
CA LEU A 103 1.68 -18.28 -15.78
C LEU A 103 2.91 -17.39 -15.93
N GLN A 104 2.73 -16.15 -16.40
CA GLN A 104 3.80 -15.16 -16.52
C GLN A 104 4.41 -14.84 -15.15
N LEU A 105 3.57 -14.60 -14.13
CA LEU A 105 4.05 -14.37 -12.77
C LEU A 105 4.84 -15.57 -12.23
N LYS A 106 4.34 -16.79 -12.42
CA LYS A 106 5.04 -18.00 -11.96
C LYS A 106 6.40 -18.16 -12.62
N LYS A 107 6.49 -17.90 -13.93
CA LYS A 107 7.75 -17.93 -14.67
C LYS A 107 8.72 -16.87 -14.14
N LEU A 108 8.24 -15.64 -13.96
CA LEU A 108 9.03 -14.52 -13.46
C LEU A 108 9.61 -14.79 -12.07
N LEU A 109 8.79 -15.29 -11.14
CA LEU A 109 9.21 -15.68 -9.79
C LEU A 109 10.35 -16.70 -9.81
N HIS A 110 10.20 -17.75 -10.63
CA HIS A 110 11.21 -18.80 -10.78
C HIS A 110 12.53 -18.27 -11.38
N GLU A 111 12.44 -17.43 -12.42
CA GLU A 111 13.63 -16.88 -13.11
C GLU A 111 14.41 -15.90 -12.23
N THR A 112 13.72 -15.14 -11.38
CA THR A 112 14.32 -14.08 -10.57
C THR A 112 14.69 -14.53 -9.15
N GLY A 113 14.29 -15.74 -8.76
CA GLY A 113 14.51 -16.28 -7.42
C GLY A 113 13.65 -15.62 -6.35
N PHE A 114 12.45 -15.16 -6.71
CA PHE A 114 11.47 -14.63 -5.76
C PHE A 114 10.38 -15.68 -5.47
N GLU A 115 9.83 -15.63 -4.26
CA GLU A 115 8.69 -16.44 -3.84
C GLU A 115 7.56 -15.56 -3.30
N LEU A 116 6.33 -16.06 -3.38
CA LEU A 116 5.15 -15.42 -2.81
C LEU A 116 5.00 -15.79 -1.33
N ASN A 117 4.78 -14.80 -0.48
CA ASN A 117 4.41 -14.98 0.93
C ASN A 117 2.93 -15.33 1.14
N ILE A 118 2.12 -15.19 0.08
CA ILE A 118 0.69 -15.49 0.13
C ILE A 118 0.32 -16.43 -1.03
N PRO A 119 -0.68 -17.31 -0.85
CA PRO A 119 -1.15 -18.15 -1.94
C PRO A 119 -1.63 -17.34 -3.15
N GLN A 120 -1.21 -17.73 -4.35
CA GLN A 120 -1.51 -17.05 -5.60
C GLN A 120 -3.01 -16.81 -5.84
N GLN A 121 -3.87 -17.69 -5.31
CA GLN A 121 -5.33 -17.57 -5.40
C GLN A 121 -5.92 -16.30 -4.74
N TYR A 122 -5.17 -15.66 -3.83
CA TYR A 122 -5.59 -14.42 -3.17
C TYR A 122 -5.20 -13.17 -3.95
N LEU A 123 -4.38 -13.30 -4.99
CA LEU A 123 -3.97 -12.17 -5.83
C LEU A 123 -5.09 -11.80 -6.80
N ASN A 124 -5.29 -10.49 -6.94
CA ASN A 124 -6.08 -9.94 -8.04
C ASN A 124 -5.19 -9.52 -9.22
N GLU A 125 -5.81 -9.13 -10.32
CA GLU A 125 -5.09 -8.68 -11.53
C GLU A 125 -4.10 -7.52 -11.25
N THR A 126 -4.52 -6.54 -10.46
CA THR A 126 -3.67 -5.40 -10.07
C THR A 126 -2.49 -5.85 -9.20
N ASP A 127 -2.72 -6.78 -8.27
CA ASP A 127 -1.64 -7.33 -7.43
C ASP A 127 -0.60 -8.05 -8.30
N VAL A 128 -1.04 -8.87 -9.26
CA VAL A 128 -0.13 -9.56 -10.19
C VAL A 128 0.69 -8.58 -11.02
N SER A 129 0.06 -7.53 -11.55
CA SER A 129 0.75 -6.48 -12.30
C SER A 129 1.80 -5.76 -11.45
N ASN A 130 1.43 -5.36 -10.23
CA ASN A 130 2.32 -4.63 -9.33
C ASN A 130 3.47 -5.50 -8.82
N ILE A 131 3.23 -6.79 -8.52
CA ILE A 131 4.31 -7.73 -8.19
C ILE A 131 5.27 -7.86 -9.36
N SER A 132 4.74 -8.03 -10.58
CA SER A 132 5.57 -8.19 -11.77
C SER A 132 6.42 -6.95 -12.04
N LYS A 133 5.84 -5.76 -11.86
CA LYS A 133 6.56 -4.48 -11.92
C LYS A 133 7.67 -4.44 -10.87
N TYR A 134 7.34 -4.72 -9.61
CA TYR A 134 8.31 -4.67 -8.51
C TYR A 134 9.50 -5.60 -8.74
N ILE A 135 9.26 -6.85 -9.13
CA ILE A 135 10.34 -7.81 -9.41
C ILE A 135 11.24 -7.32 -10.56
N SER A 136 10.65 -6.69 -11.58
CA SER A 136 11.37 -6.26 -12.78
C SER A 136 12.14 -4.95 -12.61
N THR A 137 11.61 -4.00 -11.83
CA THR A 137 12.16 -2.64 -11.71
C THR A 137 12.74 -2.33 -10.33
N GLY A 138 12.43 -3.15 -9.33
CA GLY A 138 12.75 -2.87 -7.93
C GLY A 138 11.90 -1.74 -7.32
N GLN A 139 10.86 -1.26 -8.01
CA GLN A 139 10.04 -0.12 -7.58
C GLN A 139 8.59 -0.50 -7.31
N ILE A 140 7.99 0.15 -6.30
CA ILE A 140 6.57 0.00 -5.96
C ILE A 140 5.92 1.39 -6.01
N ASP A 141 4.78 1.46 -6.70
CA ASP A 141 3.98 2.70 -6.78
C ASP A 141 3.35 3.05 -5.44
N LEU A 142 3.21 4.35 -5.18
CA LEU A 142 2.54 4.84 -3.97
C LEU A 142 1.14 4.25 -3.83
N GLY A 143 0.83 3.76 -2.63
CA GLY A 143 -0.45 3.13 -2.29
C GLY A 143 -0.47 1.62 -2.51
N ASN A 144 0.56 1.06 -3.15
CA ASN A 144 0.73 -0.37 -3.37
C ASN A 144 1.85 -0.99 -2.54
N GLU A 145 2.30 -0.32 -1.48
CA GLU A 145 3.42 -0.80 -0.64
C GLU A 145 3.20 -2.19 -0.04
N LYS A 146 1.94 -2.64 0.09
CA LYS A 146 1.60 -4.03 0.48
C LYS A 146 2.34 -5.10 -0.36
N ILE A 147 2.67 -4.78 -1.62
CA ILE A 147 3.36 -5.67 -2.55
C ILE A 147 4.76 -6.04 -2.05
N TYR A 148 5.41 -5.14 -1.31
CA TYR A 148 6.70 -5.42 -0.67
C TYR A 148 6.63 -6.65 0.25
N ASN A 149 5.49 -6.83 0.93
CA ASN A 149 5.29 -7.95 1.85
C ASN A 149 4.75 -9.20 1.16
N TYR A 150 4.37 -9.12 -0.12
CA TYR A 150 3.80 -10.25 -0.86
C TYR A 150 4.85 -11.16 -1.46
N VAL A 151 6.08 -10.67 -1.64
CA VAL A 151 7.18 -11.45 -2.19
C VAL A 151 8.44 -11.33 -1.33
N HIS A 152 9.29 -12.35 -1.36
CA HIS A 152 10.62 -12.29 -0.78
C HIS A 152 11.62 -12.94 -1.75
N LYS A 153 12.88 -12.50 -1.70
CA LYS A 153 13.95 -13.10 -2.51
C LYS A 153 14.52 -14.30 -1.76
N ILE A 154 14.58 -15.45 -2.42
CA ILE A 154 15.19 -16.65 -1.87
C ILE A 154 16.71 -16.38 -1.76
N GLN A 155 17.24 -16.40 -0.54
CA GLN A 155 18.67 -16.52 -0.34
C GLN A 155 19.03 -17.98 -0.60
N LYS A 156 19.66 -18.27 -1.75
CA LYS A 156 20.23 -19.60 -1.98
C LYS A 156 21.39 -19.76 -1.00
N HIS A 157 21.22 -20.62 0.00
CA HIS A 157 22.29 -21.14 0.83
C HIS A 157 23.23 -22.02 0.01
#